data_AF-A0A7S0D2A4-F1
#
_entry.id   AF-A0A7S0D2A4-F1
#
_cell.length_a   1.000
_cell.length_b   1.000
_cell.length_c   1.000
_cell.angle_alpha   90.00
_cell.angle_beta   90.00
_cell.angle_gamma   90.00
#
_symmetry.space_group_name_H-M   'P 1'
#
loop_
_entity.id
_entity.type
_entity.pdbx_description
1 polymer ?
#
loop_
_entity_poly.entity_id
_entity_poly.type
_entity_poly.pdbx_seq_one_letter_code
_entity_poly.pdbx_strand_id
1 'polypeptide(L)'
;AGLPNPKDSFSGAVEARGGEAGKKGNGESGVRGMIGHYPTCEAGYWTHQILCKPCPPSPPHSHYIKGEGCQYKCDPGFVVTSDETGREFCEKVLSLTSLIAHLGGPVIFSLCVFATSLLVAAPFVWFYYQFEELERDLNPIYMSRANHHNFKAIRHLRMLGEDSANQDSITWPRLSLLKTELKYHLHRLYLTGFNTFEDPLALRFQDGSEEEGNSLGWLLGPSQPLIFSSRFKTFARTLNEIIALSLWEKVVFNLMAYLYFPLSRWFLSRRRFYRIRKAQAWLHSYDHDFFKSSTQRNMCNSLRFGYSRCSTLAWIDILVFDKVVSESRGLNLGPCLPFVLVCSGSGSYECPFHLEVEDTMVRKAGEIFGRTWGPFLVNLNQYLR
;
A
#
# COMPACT_ATOMS: atom_id res chain seq x y z
N ALA A 1 1.96 20.00 40.19
CA ALA A 1 3.25 20.49 40.71
C ALA A 1 4.25 20.49 39.56
N GLY A 2 4.73 21.68 39.19
CA GLY A 2 5.93 21.96 38.39
C GLY A 2 6.08 21.30 37.02
N LEU A 3 5.78 22.06 35.95
CA LEU A 3 6.54 22.13 34.68
C LEU A 3 6.04 23.36 33.90
N PRO A 4 6.89 24.34 33.53
CA PRO A 4 6.46 25.53 32.80
C PRO A 4 6.50 25.37 31.26
N ASN A 5 5.59 26.10 30.63
CA ASN A 5 5.38 26.26 29.18
C ASN A 5 6.53 26.99 28.44
N PRO A 6 6.65 26.77 27.11
CA PRO A 6 7.44 27.60 26.21
C PRO A 6 6.65 28.86 25.82
N LYS A 7 7.34 29.96 25.52
CA LYS A 7 6.76 31.12 24.83
C LYS A 7 7.65 31.57 23.68
N ASP A 8 6.98 31.69 22.54
CA ASP A 8 7.38 32.35 21.31
C ASP A 8 7.74 33.83 21.53
N SER A 9 8.58 34.39 20.65
CA SER A 9 8.21 35.59 19.88
C SER A 9 9.18 35.85 18.73
N PHE A 10 8.56 36.24 17.62
CA PHE A 10 9.07 36.64 16.31
C PHE A 10 9.51 38.12 16.27
N SER A 11 10.23 38.47 15.19
CA SER A 11 10.26 39.76 14.44
C SER A 11 11.31 40.86 14.72
N GLY A 12 11.88 41.35 13.60
CA GLY A 12 12.39 42.74 13.41
C GLY A 12 13.85 42.80 12.91
N ALA A 13 14.13 42.70 11.61
CA ALA A 13 14.08 43.75 10.58
C ALA A 13 15.25 44.78 10.60
N VAL A 14 15.94 44.77 9.45
CA VAL A 14 16.93 45.69 8.86
C VAL A 14 16.65 47.19 9.09
N GLU A 15 17.68 47.97 9.42
CA GLU A 15 17.90 49.29 8.79
C GLU A 15 19.38 49.72 8.86
N ALA A 16 20.01 49.85 7.69
CA ALA A 16 21.28 50.53 7.50
C ALA A 16 21.00 52.02 7.28
N ARG A 17 21.71 52.91 7.98
CA ARG A 17 21.84 54.32 7.59
C ARG A 17 23.29 54.77 7.75
N GLY A 18 23.84 55.24 6.63
CA GLY A 18 25.11 55.94 6.58
C GLY A 18 25.00 57.37 7.10
N GLY A 19 26.17 58.00 7.24
CA GLY A 19 26.32 59.40 7.59
C GLY A 19 27.77 59.73 7.91
N GLU A 20 28.49 60.18 6.89
CA GLU A 20 29.81 60.81 7.00
C GLU A 20 29.80 62.01 7.95
N ALA A 21 30.91 62.21 8.68
CA ALA A 21 31.45 63.55 8.93
C ALA A 21 32.91 63.44 9.35
N GLY A 22 33.82 63.76 8.42
CA GLY A 22 35.23 63.99 8.75
C GLY A 22 35.41 65.26 9.56
N LYS A 23 36.38 65.26 10.48
CA LYS A 23 37.08 66.47 10.93
C LYS A 23 38.54 66.15 11.25
N LYS A 24 39.41 66.96 10.65
CA LYS A 24 40.86 67.00 10.77
C LYS A 24 41.32 67.40 12.18
N GLY A 25 42.42 66.78 12.62
CA GLY A 25 43.66 67.46 13.03
C GLY A 25 43.70 68.23 14.36
N ASN A 26 44.49 67.71 15.30
CA ASN A 26 45.51 68.34 16.16
C ASN A 26 45.89 67.28 17.23
N GLY A 27 47.14 66.94 17.53
CA GLY A 27 48.32 67.78 17.70
C GLY A 27 48.64 67.80 19.20
N GLU A 28 49.79 67.21 19.58
CA GLU A 28 50.52 67.31 20.86
C GLU A 28 50.01 66.45 22.05
N SER A 29 50.74 65.42 22.47
CA SER A 29 52.00 65.39 23.27
C SER A 29 51.73 65.35 24.77
N GLY A 30 52.17 64.29 25.44
CA GLY A 30 52.19 64.28 26.91
C GLY A 30 52.19 62.91 27.59
N VAL A 31 53.33 62.23 27.53
CA VAL A 31 53.90 61.34 28.57
C VAL A 31 52.96 60.32 29.22
N ARG A 32 53.05 59.06 28.77
CA ARG A 32 52.76 57.88 29.60
C ARG A 32 53.93 56.92 29.57
N GLY A 33 54.16 56.29 30.72
CA GLY A 33 55.33 55.48 31.06
C GLY A 33 55.71 54.46 30.00
N MET A 34 57.02 54.20 29.95
CA MET A 34 57.65 53.19 29.15
C MET A 34 56.99 51.82 29.36
N ILE A 35 56.13 51.44 28.42
CA ILE A 35 55.88 50.06 28.06
C ILE A 35 56.24 50.02 26.58
N GLY A 36 57.30 49.31 26.22
CA GLY A 36 57.84 49.29 24.87
C GLY A 36 56.75 49.07 23.83
N HIS A 37 56.50 50.07 22.99
CA HIS A 37 55.80 49.85 21.73
C HIS A 37 56.74 49.04 20.84
N TYR A 38 56.62 47.72 20.89
CA TYR A 38 57.21 46.86 19.87
C TYR A 38 56.61 47.28 18.51
N PRO A 39 57.42 47.44 17.46
CA PRO A 39 56.89 47.76 16.13
C PRO A 39 55.92 46.65 15.72
N THR A 40 54.73 47.05 15.27
CA THR A 40 53.78 46.12 14.66
C THR A 40 54.37 45.69 13.31
N CYS A 41 54.94 44.48 13.28
CA CYS A 41 55.49 43.92 12.05
C CYS A 41 54.38 43.64 11.02
N GLU A 42 54.73 43.74 9.74
CA GLU A 42 53.83 43.35 8.65
C GLU A 42 53.53 41.84 8.71
N ALA A 43 52.44 41.42 8.06
CA ALA A 43 52.04 40.02 8.02
C ALA A 43 53.18 39.15 7.44
N GLY A 44 53.47 38.01 8.07
CA GLY A 44 54.59 37.14 7.69
C GLY A 44 55.93 37.49 8.36
N TYR A 45 55.93 38.46 9.28
CA TYR A 45 57.08 38.78 10.11
C TYR A 45 56.69 38.76 11.59
N TRP A 46 57.59 38.23 12.43
CA TRP A 46 57.43 38.22 13.88
C TRP A 46 58.56 38.98 14.56
N THR A 47 58.30 39.52 15.75
CA THR A 47 59.32 40.21 16.54
C THR A 47 59.44 39.61 17.93
N HIS A 48 60.69 39.48 18.39
CA HIS A 48 61.02 39.23 19.79
C HIS A 48 61.77 40.41 20.42
N GLN A 49 62.16 41.41 19.60
CA GLN A 49 63.03 42.55 19.95
C GLN A 49 62.72 43.77 19.04
N ILE A 50 63.71 44.60 18.70
CA ILE A 50 63.52 45.83 17.90
C ILE A 50 63.45 45.52 16.38
N LEU A 51 63.71 44.28 15.96
CA LEU A 51 63.84 43.87 14.56
C LEU A 51 62.85 42.75 14.19
N CYS A 52 62.07 42.97 13.12
CA CYS A 52 61.15 41.99 12.55
C CYS A 52 61.92 40.89 11.79
N LYS A 53 61.70 39.62 12.14
CA LYS A 53 62.25 38.45 11.45
C LYS A 53 61.16 37.77 10.60
N PRO A 54 61.49 37.20 9.44
CA PRO A 54 60.52 36.48 8.62
C PRO A 54 60.02 35.21 9.34
N CYS A 55 58.74 34.91 9.17
CA CYS A 55 58.12 33.69 9.69
C CYS A 55 58.52 32.45 8.88
N PRO A 56 58.46 31.23 9.48
CA PRO A 56 58.63 29.98 8.75
C PRO A 56 57.60 29.88 7.62
N PRO A 57 57.94 29.27 6.46
CA PRO A 57 57.08 29.24 5.29
C PRO A 57 55.71 28.66 5.62
N SER A 58 54.65 29.38 5.25
CA SER A 58 53.28 28.94 5.47
C SER A 58 52.90 27.79 4.52
N PRO A 59 51.92 26.95 4.90
CA PRO A 59 51.40 25.92 4.01
C PRO A 59 50.80 26.53 2.72
N PRO A 60 50.78 25.78 1.59
CA PRO A 60 50.10 26.23 0.39
C PRO A 60 48.62 26.52 0.67
N HIS A 61 48.04 27.52 -0.01
CA HIS A 61 46.66 27.99 0.19
C HIS A 61 46.37 28.61 1.56
N SER A 62 47.33 29.36 2.10
CA SER A 62 47.19 30.11 3.35
C SER A 62 47.80 31.51 3.27
N HIS A 63 47.34 32.41 4.13
CA HIS A 63 47.87 33.76 4.30
C HIS A 63 48.07 34.10 5.79
N TYR A 64 49.13 34.86 6.11
CA TYR A 64 49.39 35.30 7.48
C TYR A 64 48.37 36.34 7.95
N ILE A 65 47.96 36.22 9.21
CA ILE A 65 47.01 37.15 9.82
C ILE A 65 47.78 38.40 10.26
N LYS A 66 47.32 39.58 9.82
CA LYS A 66 47.96 40.85 10.15
C LYS A 66 47.84 41.13 11.66
N GLY A 67 48.97 41.26 12.35
CA GLY A 67 49.03 41.60 13.77
C GLY A 67 49.13 40.40 14.73
N GLU A 68 49.04 39.17 14.23
CA GLU A 68 49.11 37.93 15.03
C GLU A 68 50.40 37.13 14.77
N GLY A 69 51.46 37.83 14.36
CA GLY A 69 52.80 37.25 14.13
C GLY A 69 52.81 36.19 13.02
N CYS A 70 53.23 34.97 13.37
CA CYS A 70 53.34 33.85 12.41
C CYS A 70 52.08 32.97 12.31
N GLN A 71 50.94 33.41 12.86
CA GLN A 71 49.69 32.71 12.65
C GLN A 71 49.18 32.92 11.22
N TYR A 72 48.73 31.85 10.61
CA TYR A 72 48.18 31.84 9.25
C TYR A 72 46.74 31.34 9.27
N LYS A 73 45.97 31.78 8.29
CA LYS A 73 44.61 31.32 8.02
C LYS A 73 44.56 30.72 6.62
N CYS A 74 43.87 29.61 6.46
CA CYS A 74 43.64 29.04 5.13
C CYS A 74 42.77 29.97 4.28
N ASP A 75 43.00 29.94 2.97
CA ASP A 75 42.17 30.64 2.00
C ASP A 75 40.71 30.12 2.04
N PRO A 76 39.72 30.93 1.63
CA PRO A 76 38.32 30.52 1.64
C PRO A 76 38.10 29.20 0.88
N GLY A 77 37.51 28.20 1.55
CA GLY A 77 37.27 26.85 0.99
C GLY A 77 38.29 25.78 1.41
N PHE A 78 39.27 26.15 2.23
CA PHE A 78 40.23 25.23 2.84
C PHE A 78 40.08 25.23 4.37
N VAL A 79 40.29 24.07 4.99
CA VAL A 79 40.32 23.91 6.45
C VAL A 79 41.69 23.42 6.90
N VAL A 80 42.07 23.78 8.12
CA VAL A 80 43.32 23.31 8.72
C VAL A 80 43.13 21.86 9.16
N THR A 81 43.92 20.96 8.61
CA THR A 81 44.03 19.55 9.01
C THR A 81 45.47 19.28 9.44
N SER A 82 45.69 18.44 10.44
CA SER A 82 47.03 18.03 10.87
C SER A 82 47.35 16.60 10.42
N ASP A 83 48.58 16.38 9.99
CA ASP A 83 49.11 15.06 9.66
C ASP A 83 49.49 14.28 10.95
N GLU A 84 49.73 12.97 10.85
CA GLU A 84 50.15 12.10 11.97
C GLU A 84 51.44 12.59 12.67
N THR A 85 52.24 13.38 11.95
CA THR A 85 53.47 14.03 12.44
C THR A 85 53.24 15.37 13.16
N GLY A 86 51.98 15.79 13.32
CA GLY A 86 51.59 17.06 13.96
C GLY A 86 51.80 18.31 13.10
N ARG A 87 52.07 18.14 11.79
CA ARG A 87 52.18 19.27 10.84
C ARG A 87 50.80 19.63 10.30
N GLU A 88 50.45 20.91 10.43
CA GLU A 88 49.20 21.47 9.91
C GLU A 88 49.33 21.83 8.42
N PHE A 89 48.30 21.53 7.64
CA PHE A 89 48.17 21.90 6.23
C PHE A 89 46.72 22.28 5.90
N CYS A 90 46.54 23.07 4.85
CA CYS A 90 45.22 23.49 4.38
C CYS A 90 44.69 22.48 3.37
N GLU A 91 43.70 21.67 3.76
CA GLU A 91 43.02 20.73 2.86
C GLU A 91 41.75 21.36 2.28
N LYS A 92 41.50 21.11 0.99
CA LYS A 92 40.31 21.63 0.31
C LYS A 92 39.08 20.90 0.85
N VAL A 93 38.13 21.65 1.42
CA VAL A 93 36.84 21.07 1.78
C VAL A 93 36.07 20.78 0.50
N LEU A 94 35.51 19.58 0.38
CA LEU A 94 34.64 19.21 -0.72
C LEU A 94 33.32 19.99 -0.59
N SER A 95 33.31 21.24 -1.04
CA SER A 95 32.12 22.07 -1.05
C SER A 95 31.15 21.55 -2.11
N LEU A 96 29.84 21.70 -1.86
CA LEU A 96 28.81 21.40 -2.86
C LEU A 96 29.09 22.12 -4.19
N THR A 97 29.68 23.32 -4.14
CA THR A 97 30.12 24.08 -5.33
C THR A 97 31.23 23.40 -6.12
N SER A 98 32.19 22.73 -5.46
CA SER A 98 33.25 21.97 -6.13
C SER A 98 32.70 20.70 -6.76
N LEU A 99 31.73 20.03 -6.12
CA LEU A 99 31.01 18.88 -6.69
C LEU A 99 30.22 19.31 -7.94
N ILE A 100 29.45 20.39 -7.83
CA ILE A 100 28.69 20.97 -8.95
C ILE A 100 29.62 21.33 -10.11
N ALA A 101 30.79 21.90 -9.83
CA ALA A 101 31.78 22.21 -10.86
C ALA A 101 32.36 20.96 -11.54
N HIS A 102 32.62 19.88 -10.79
CA HIS A 102 33.12 18.61 -11.35
C HIS A 102 32.08 17.88 -12.20
N LEU A 103 30.80 18.01 -11.86
CA LEU A 103 29.68 17.47 -12.65
C LEU A 103 29.32 18.31 -13.89
N GLY A 104 30.15 19.28 -14.26
CA GLY A 104 29.97 20.10 -15.46
C GLY A 104 29.09 21.34 -15.25
N GLY A 105 28.92 21.78 -14.00
CA GLY A 105 28.29 23.04 -13.64
C GLY A 105 26.85 22.92 -13.10
N PRO A 106 26.28 24.04 -12.64
CA PRO A 106 24.99 24.06 -11.95
C PRO A 106 23.83 23.62 -12.84
N VAL A 107 23.92 23.88 -14.15
CA VAL A 107 22.88 23.49 -15.12
C VAL A 107 22.78 21.97 -15.23
N ILE A 108 23.91 21.28 -15.44
CA ILE A 108 23.92 19.81 -15.57
C ILE A 108 23.49 19.16 -14.26
N PHE A 109 23.99 19.65 -13.12
CA PHE A 109 23.57 19.16 -11.81
C PHE A 109 22.06 19.31 -11.59
N SER A 110 21.47 20.47 -11.94
CA SER A 110 20.03 20.70 -11.83
C SER A 110 19.21 19.75 -12.73
N LEU A 111 19.68 19.50 -13.96
CA LEU A 111 19.04 18.54 -14.88
C LEU A 111 19.12 17.11 -14.35
N CYS A 112 20.24 16.70 -13.77
CA CYS A 112 20.40 15.39 -13.14
C CYS A 112 19.45 15.22 -11.95
N VAL A 113 19.35 16.21 -11.06
CA VAL A 113 18.41 16.18 -9.94
C VAL A 113 16.96 16.15 -10.41
N PHE A 114 16.62 16.91 -11.45
CA PHE A 114 15.28 16.88 -12.03
C PHE A 114 14.97 15.52 -12.68
N ALA A 115 15.92 14.96 -13.43
CA ALA A 115 15.78 13.65 -14.06
C ALA A 115 15.62 12.53 -13.02
N THR A 116 16.44 12.51 -11.97
CA THR A 116 16.28 11.53 -10.88
C THR A 116 14.97 11.73 -10.13
N SER A 117 14.58 12.98 -9.89
CA SER A 117 13.29 13.29 -9.26
C SER A 117 12.10 12.83 -10.10
N LEU A 118 12.15 13.01 -11.43
CA LEU A 118 11.13 12.50 -12.35
C LEU A 118 11.11 10.97 -12.41
N LEU A 119 12.28 10.33 -12.45
CA LEU A 119 12.39 8.87 -12.43
C LEU A 119 11.80 8.26 -11.15
N VAL A 120 11.91 8.96 -10.03
CA VAL A 120 11.28 8.56 -8.77
C VAL A 120 9.80 8.91 -8.76
N ALA A 121 9.40 10.12 -9.15
CA ALA A 121 8.03 10.61 -9.02
C ALA A 121 7.06 9.96 -10.02
N ALA A 122 7.48 9.73 -11.26
CA ALA A 122 6.64 9.15 -12.31
C ALA A 122 5.99 7.81 -11.92
N PRO A 123 6.70 6.81 -11.35
CA PRO A 123 6.06 5.57 -10.90
C PRO A 123 5.10 5.79 -9.71
N PHE A 124 5.36 6.75 -8.82
CA PHE A 124 4.40 7.10 -7.76
C PHE A 124 3.13 7.75 -8.30
N VAL A 125 3.25 8.64 -9.28
CA VAL A 125 2.11 9.29 -9.94
C VAL A 125 1.31 8.26 -10.74
N TRP A 126 1.98 7.40 -11.51
CA TRP A 126 1.33 6.30 -12.20
C TRP A 126 0.61 5.36 -11.23
N PHE A 127 1.28 4.99 -10.13
CA PHE A 127 0.68 4.17 -9.07
C PHE A 127 -0.55 4.86 -8.45
N TYR A 128 -0.48 6.17 -8.20
CA TYR A 128 -1.59 6.95 -7.67
C TYR A 128 -2.79 6.92 -8.61
N TYR A 129 -2.59 7.16 -9.91
CA TYR A 129 -3.68 7.08 -10.89
C TYR A 129 -4.28 5.67 -10.98
N GLN A 130 -3.45 4.62 -10.97
CA GLN A 130 -3.93 3.23 -10.96
C GLN A 130 -4.68 2.86 -9.68
N PHE A 131 -4.28 3.44 -8.55
CA PHE A 131 -4.97 3.28 -7.27
C PHE A 131 -6.29 4.05 -7.25
N GLU A 132 -6.33 5.25 -7.80
CA GLU A 132 -7.55 6.05 -7.91
C GLU A 132 -8.54 5.43 -8.88
N GLU A 133 -8.08 4.86 -10.00
CA GLU A 133 -8.92 4.07 -10.90
C GLU A 133 -9.50 2.83 -10.19
N LEU A 134 -8.74 2.23 -9.27
CA LEU A 134 -9.23 1.15 -8.41
C LEU A 134 -10.43 1.55 -7.57
N GLU A 135 -10.33 2.70 -6.91
CA GLU A 135 -11.39 3.22 -6.05
C GLU A 135 -12.56 3.72 -6.88
N ARG A 136 -12.29 4.31 -8.05
CA ARG A 136 -13.31 4.68 -9.04
C ARG A 136 -13.98 3.50 -9.70
N ASP A 137 -13.38 2.32 -9.77
CA ASP A 137 -14.05 1.09 -10.22
C ASP A 137 -14.87 0.45 -9.10
N LEU A 138 -14.41 0.56 -7.85
CA LEU A 138 -15.15 0.13 -6.67
C LEU A 138 -16.38 1.02 -6.44
N ASN A 139 -16.30 2.33 -6.65
CA ASN A 139 -17.41 3.28 -6.45
C ASN A 139 -18.69 3.00 -7.28
N PRO A 140 -18.64 2.68 -8.59
CA PRO A 140 -19.78 2.20 -9.34
C PRO A 140 -20.12 0.76 -8.96
N ILE A 141 -19.24 -0.07 -8.39
CA ILE A 141 -19.70 -1.32 -7.74
C ILE A 141 -20.58 -1.01 -6.51
N TYR A 142 -20.35 0.13 -5.85
CA TYR A 142 -21.20 0.67 -4.76
C TYR A 142 -22.42 1.46 -5.25
N MET A 143 -22.44 1.91 -6.52
CA MET A 143 -23.52 2.73 -7.11
C MET A 143 -24.21 2.14 -8.36
N SER A 144 -23.82 0.95 -8.83
CA SER A 144 -24.28 0.42 -10.13
C SER A 144 -25.74 0.02 -10.04
N ARG A 145 -26.53 0.97 -10.52
CA ARG A 145 -27.83 0.87 -11.17
C ARG A 145 -28.82 -0.08 -10.50
N ALA A 146 -29.70 0.56 -9.77
CA ALA A 146 -31.15 0.41 -9.85
C ALA A 146 -31.68 -0.03 -11.23
N ASN A 147 -31.36 -1.25 -11.66
CA ASN A 147 -32.16 -1.99 -12.61
C ASN A 147 -33.17 -2.80 -11.81
N HIS A 148 -34.44 -2.55 -12.12
CA HIS A 148 -35.66 -2.72 -11.35
C HIS A 148 -35.97 -4.09 -10.70
N HIS A 149 -35.11 -5.10 -10.72
CA HIS A 149 -35.52 -6.47 -10.42
C HIS A 149 -35.17 -7.00 -9.02
N ASN A 150 -34.23 -6.40 -8.28
CA ASN A 150 -33.77 -6.92 -6.97
C ASN A 150 -34.01 -6.00 -5.75
N PHE A 151 -34.99 -5.09 -5.83
CA PHE A 151 -35.31 -4.19 -4.71
C PHE A 151 -35.82 -4.92 -3.45
N LYS A 152 -36.35 -6.15 -3.60
CA LYS A 152 -36.92 -6.91 -2.47
C LYS A 152 -35.84 -7.51 -1.55
N ALA A 153 -34.74 -8.01 -2.10
CA ALA A 153 -33.63 -8.58 -1.31
C ALA A 153 -32.83 -7.49 -0.57
N ILE A 154 -32.60 -6.35 -1.22
CA ILE A 154 -31.87 -5.20 -0.64
C ILE A 154 -32.68 -4.56 0.50
N ARG A 155 -34.01 -4.49 0.39
CA ARG A 155 -34.87 -3.97 1.46
C ARG A 155 -34.84 -4.84 2.73
N HIS A 156 -34.69 -6.15 2.58
CA HIS A 156 -34.55 -7.07 3.73
C HIS A 156 -33.17 -6.98 4.39
N LEU A 157 -32.10 -6.79 3.61
CA LEU A 157 -30.76 -6.54 4.17
C LEU A 157 -30.69 -5.21 4.94
N ARG A 158 -31.40 -4.17 4.48
CA ARG A 158 -31.54 -2.88 5.18
C ARG A 158 -32.26 -3.00 6.53
N MET A 159 -33.12 -3.99 6.71
CA MET A 159 -33.90 -4.19 7.95
C MET A 159 -33.18 -5.05 9.00
N LEU A 160 -32.08 -5.71 8.63
CA LEU A 160 -31.31 -6.61 9.51
C LEU A 160 -29.94 -6.04 9.91
N GLY A 161 -29.56 -4.88 9.38
CA GLY A 161 -28.40 -4.12 9.84
C GLY A 161 -28.85 -3.12 10.91
N GLU A 162 -28.45 -3.37 12.16
CA GLU A 162 -28.52 -2.40 13.25
C GLU A 162 -27.88 -1.06 12.83
N ASP A 163 -28.68 0.00 12.95
CA ASP A 163 -28.31 1.38 13.23
C ASP A 163 -26.97 1.88 12.66
N SER A 164 -26.95 2.19 11.38
CA SER A 164 -26.17 3.35 10.91
C SER A 164 -26.92 4.05 9.78
N ALA A 165 -27.74 5.02 10.18
CA ALA A 165 -28.24 6.05 9.30
C ALA A 165 -27.04 6.91 8.82
N ASN A 166 -26.45 6.51 7.70
CA ASN A 166 -25.81 7.45 6.77
C ASN A 166 -25.92 6.91 5.33
N GLN A 167 -27.00 7.37 4.69
CA GLN A 167 -27.18 7.72 3.28
C GLN A 167 -26.04 7.34 2.29
N ASP A 168 -26.44 6.64 1.21
CA ASP A 168 -25.84 6.63 -0.15
C ASP A 168 -24.83 5.55 -0.62
N SER A 169 -24.58 4.46 0.10
CA SER A 169 -23.82 3.33 -0.48
C SER A 169 -24.57 1.99 -0.40
N ILE A 170 -24.94 1.43 -1.56
CA ILE A 170 -25.39 0.04 -1.66
C ILE A 170 -24.12 -0.82 -1.58
N THR A 171 -23.72 -1.18 -0.37
CA THR A 171 -22.60 -2.09 -0.17
C THR A 171 -23.08 -3.53 -0.30
N TRP A 172 -22.62 -4.27 -1.31
CA TRP A 172 -22.86 -5.72 -1.36
C TRP A 172 -22.23 -6.39 -0.14
N PRO A 173 -22.99 -7.20 0.63
CA PRO A 173 -22.42 -7.88 1.78
C PRO A 173 -21.35 -8.88 1.33
N ARG A 174 -20.30 -9.02 2.14
CA ARG A 174 -19.22 -10.00 1.92
C ARG A 174 -19.74 -11.44 1.85
N LEU A 175 -20.74 -11.73 2.69
CA LEU A 175 -21.43 -13.01 2.75
C LEU A 175 -22.83 -12.78 2.17
N SER A 176 -23.02 -13.13 0.90
CA SER A 176 -24.28 -12.81 0.22
C SER A 176 -25.39 -13.83 0.44
N LEU A 177 -25.10 -15.04 0.94
CA LEU A 177 -26.13 -16.03 1.24
C LEU A 177 -26.86 -15.70 2.54
N LEU A 178 -28.15 -15.36 2.46
CA LEU A 178 -28.97 -15.09 3.64
C LEU A 178 -29.48 -16.39 4.29
N LYS A 179 -29.71 -16.35 5.61
CA LYS A 179 -30.32 -17.48 6.35
C LYS A 179 -31.68 -17.89 5.78
N THR A 180 -32.47 -16.95 5.28
CA THR A 180 -33.79 -17.19 4.68
C THR A 180 -33.72 -17.86 3.31
N GLU A 181 -32.60 -17.71 2.60
CA GLU A 181 -32.35 -18.30 1.27
C GLU A 181 -31.78 -19.71 1.36
N LEU A 182 -31.34 -20.12 2.55
CA LEU A 182 -30.67 -21.39 2.79
C LEU A 182 -31.53 -22.60 2.39
N LYS A 183 -32.85 -22.51 2.47
CA LYS A 183 -33.78 -23.56 2.01
C LYS A 183 -33.80 -23.77 0.49
N TYR A 184 -33.25 -22.82 -0.27
CA TYR A 184 -33.11 -22.89 -1.73
C TYR A 184 -31.68 -23.23 -2.15
N HIS A 185 -30.76 -23.38 -1.20
CA HIS A 185 -29.38 -23.74 -1.46
C HIS A 185 -29.30 -25.12 -2.09
N LEU A 186 -28.59 -25.27 -3.20
CA LEU A 186 -28.36 -26.55 -3.85
C LEU A 186 -26.92 -27.00 -3.68
N HIS A 187 -25.97 -26.12 -4.00
CA HIS A 187 -24.56 -26.47 -4.07
C HIS A 187 -23.68 -25.25 -3.83
N ARG A 188 -22.52 -25.47 -3.22
CA ARG A 188 -21.49 -24.44 -3.05
C ARG A 188 -20.26 -24.81 -3.86
N LEU A 189 -19.88 -23.92 -4.78
CA LEU A 189 -18.67 -24.02 -5.59
C LEU A 189 -17.56 -23.22 -4.90
N TYR A 190 -16.52 -23.89 -4.41
CA TYR A 190 -15.33 -23.20 -3.91
C TYR A 190 -14.37 -22.88 -5.06
N LEU A 191 -13.85 -21.66 -5.07
CA LEU A 191 -12.74 -21.31 -5.94
C LEU A 191 -11.46 -21.90 -5.33
N THR A 192 -10.73 -22.63 -6.14
CA THR A 192 -9.50 -23.32 -5.73
C THR A 192 -8.27 -22.45 -5.98
N GLY A 193 -7.25 -22.58 -5.15
CA GLY A 193 -5.97 -21.86 -5.25
C GLY A 193 -5.62 -21.10 -3.97
N PHE A 194 -4.37 -20.64 -3.86
CA PHE A 194 -3.87 -19.89 -2.69
C PHE A 194 -4.03 -18.36 -2.79
N ASN A 195 -4.69 -17.89 -3.86
CA ASN A 195 -4.80 -16.49 -4.24
C ASN A 195 -3.44 -15.78 -4.35
N THR A 196 -2.41 -16.46 -4.82
CA THR A 196 -1.08 -15.87 -5.11
C THR A 196 -0.98 -15.47 -6.57
N PHE A 197 0.14 -14.87 -6.96
CA PHE A 197 0.38 -14.53 -8.38
C PHE A 197 0.56 -15.79 -9.23
N GLU A 198 1.15 -16.83 -8.65
CA GLU A 198 1.39 -18.13 -9.29
C GLU A 198 0.15 -19.03 -9.27
N ASP A 199 -0.64 -18.91 -8.21
CA ASP A 199 -1.84 -19.70 -7.99
C ASP A 199 -3.05 -18.82 -7.61
N PRO A 200 -3.64 -18.10 -8.57
CA PRO A 200 -4.82 -17.29 -8.34
C PRO A 200 -6.04 -18.16 -8.02
N LEU A 201 -7.02 -17.57 -7.34
CA LEU A 201 -8.31 -18.22 -7.13
C LEU A 201 -8.99 -18.47 -8.47
N ALA A 202 -9.36 -19.72 -8.72
CA ALA A 202 -9.98 -20.13 -9.97
C ALA A 202 -11.01 -21.25 -9.77
N LEU A 203 -12.07 -21.21 -10.57
CA LEU A 203 -12.89 -22.37 -10.89
C LEU A 203 -12.10 -23.24 -11.87
N ARG A 204 -11.39 -24.24 -11.34
CA ARG A 204 -10.59 -25.15 -12.15
C ARG A 204 -11.48 -26.23 -12.76
N PHE A 205 -11.32 -26.45 -14.05
CA PHE A 205 -11.97 -27.53 -14.80
C PHE A 205 -10.97 -28.07 -15.83
N GLN A 206 -11.14 -29.34 -16.21
CA GLN A 206 -10.27 -29.98 -17.20
C GLN A 206 -10.85 -29.77 -18.60
N ASP A 207 -10.05 -29.17 -19.49
CA ASP A 207 -10.44 -28.91 -20.88
C ASP A 207 -10.28 -30.14 -21.79
N GLY A 208 -9.58 -31.18 -21.33
CA GLY A 208 -9.09 -32.28 -22.17
C GLY A 208 -9.84 -33.62 -22.13
N SER A 209 -10.95 -33.77 -21.41
CA SER A 209 -11.80 -34.97 -21.57
C SER A 209 -12.94 -34.66 -22.54
N GLU A 210 -12.73 -35.04 -23.80
CA GLU A 210 -13.74 -35.10 -24.87
C GLU A 210 -14.88 -36.10 -24.60
N GLU A 211 -14.90 -36.75 -23.43
CA GLU A 211 -16.12 -37.38 -22.92
C GLU A 211 -17.09 -36.28 -22.46
N GLU A 212 -17.85 -35.76 -23.42
CA GLU A 212 -18.78 -34.62 -23.40
C GLU A 212 -19.79 -34.56 -22.22
N GLY A 213 -19.85 -35.59 -21.36
CA GLY A 213 -20.77 -35.66 -20.23
C GLY A 213 -20.21 -35.26 -18.86
N ASN A 214 -18.93 -35.54 -18.55
CA ASN A 214 -18.50 -35.70 -17.15
C ASN A 214 -17.32 -34.84 -16.68
N SER A 215 -16.68 -34.02 -17.53
CA SER A 215 -15.49 -33.24 -17.12
C SER A 215 -15.74 -32.24 -15.98
N LEU A 216 -16.99 -31.80 -15.81
CA LEU A 216 -17.43 -30.88 -14.76
C LEU A 216 -18.16 -31.56 -13.59
N GLY A 217 -18.32 -32.89 -13.62
CA GLY A 217 -19.16 -33.60 -12.66
C GLY A 217 -18.72 -33.43 -11.21
N TRP A 218 -17.41 -33.48 -10.94
CA TRP A 218 -16.87 -33.29 -9.59
C TRP A 218 -17.03 -31.84 -9.09
N LEU A 219 -16.99 -30.85 -9.99
CA LEU A 219 -17.12 -29.43 -9.65
C LEU A 219 -18.58 -29.06 -9.43
N LEU A 220 -19.46 -29.42 -10.37
CA LEU A 220 -20.87 -29.06 -10.36
C LEU A 220 -21.71 -29.95 -9.45
N GLY A 221 -21.30 -31.19 -9.20
CA GLY A 221 -22.01 -32.14 -8.34
C GLY A 221 -23.52 -32.18 -8.62
N PRO A 222 -24.39 -31.91 -7.62
CA PRO A 222 -25.84 -31.96 -7.79
C PRO A 222 -26.40 -30.88 -8.73
N SER A 223 -25.63 -29.85 -9.07
CA SER A 223 -26.02 -28.79 -10.01
C SER A 223 -25.75 -29.12 -11.48
N GLN A 224 -24.96 -30.16 -11.78
CA GLN A 224 -24.65 -30.60 -13.14
C GLN A 224 -25.87 -30.74 -14.05
N PRO A 225 -27.00 -31.37 -13.65
CA PRO A 225 -28.14 -31.51 -14.56
C PRO A 225 -28.73 -30.16 -14.95
N LEU A 226 -28.67 -29.13 -14.08
CA LEU A 226 -29.27 -27.81 -14.29
C LEU A 226 -28.45 -26.89 -15.20
N ILE A 227 -27.21 -27.25 -15.51
CA ILE A 227 -26.24 -26.34 -16.11
C ILE A 227 -25.80 -26.85 -17.49
N PHE A 228 -25.68 -25.94 -18.46
CA PHE A 228 -25.03 -26.19 -19.74
C PHE A 228 -23.52 -26.15 -19.55
N SER A 229 -22.87 -27.31 -19.64
CA SER A 229 -21.42 -27.47 -19.42
C SER A 229 -20.56 -26.50 -20.25
N SER A 230 -20.88 -26.34 -21.55
CA SER A 230 -20.12 -25.47 -22.46
C SER A 230 -20.19 -23.99 -22.07
N ARG A 231 -21.38 -23.51 -21.69
CA ARG A 231 -21.58 -22.13 -21.22
C ARG A 231 -20.95 -21.90 -19.87
N PHE A 232 -21.03 -22.87 -18.97
CA PHE A 232 -20.36 -22.81 -17.67
C PHE A 232 -18.84 -22.72 -17.80
N LYS A 233 -18.21 -23.45 -18.74
CA LYS A 233 -16.78 -23.28 -19.01
C LYS A 233 -16.44 -21.84 -19.40
N THR A 234 -17.25 -21.21 -20.24
CA THR A 234 -17.06 -19.80 -20.65
C THR A 234 -17.22 -18.86 -19.47
N PHE A 235 -18.27 -19.03 -18.66
CA PHE A 235 -18.45 -18.31 -17.40
C PHE A 235 -17.23 -18.43 -16.48
N ALA A 236 -16.73 -19.65 -16.28
CA ALA A 236 -15.60 -19.92 -15.41
C ALA A 236 -14.31 -19.28 -15.94
N ARG A 237 -14.04 -19.28 -17.24
CA ARG A 237 -12.89 -18.55 -17.82
C ARG A 237 -12.97 -17.05 -17.54
N THR A 238 -14.11 -16.42 -17.82
CA THR A 238 -14.29 -14.99 -17.59
C THR A 238 -14.12 -14.65 -16.10
N LEU A 239 -14.69 -15.45 -15.20
CA LEU A 239 -14.53 -15.26 -13.77
C LEU A 239 -13.05 -15.38 -13.34
N ASN A 240 -12.35 -16.41 -13.83
CA ASN A 240 -10.94 -16.66 -13.53
C ASN A 240 -10.06 -15.50 -14.03
N GLU A 241 -10.34 -14.95 -15.21
CA GLU A 241 -9.63 -13.80 -15.77
C GLU A 241 -9.84 -12.53 -14.92
N ILE A 242 -11.05 -12.31 -14.40
CA ILE A 242 -11.34 -11.16 -13.53
C ILE A 242 -10.57 -11.26 -12.20
N ILE A 243 -10.52 -12.46 -11.62
CA ILE A 243 -9.91 -12.73 -10.32
C ILE A 243 -8.38 -12.77 -10.40
N ALA A 244 -7.82 -13.21 -11.52
CA ALA A 244 -6.38 -13.32 -11.72
C ALA A 244 -5.66 -11.97 -11.48
N LEU A 245 -4.55 -12.06 -10.75
CA LEU A 245 -3.63 -10.94 -10.58
C LEU A 245 -2.78 -10.79 -11.85
N SER A 246 -2.61 -9.56 -12.27
CA SER A 246 -1.87 -9.14 -13.45
C SER A 246 -0.37 -9.05 -13.20
N LEU A 247 0.41 -9.07 -14.29
CA LEU A 247 1.87 -9.01 -14.22
C LEU A 247 2.41 -7.72 -13.61
N TRP A 248 1.79 -6.58 -13.88
CA TRP A 248 2.24 -5.30 -13.30
C TRP A 248 2.06 -5.28 -11.77
N GLU A 249 0.98 -5.89 -11.26
CA GLU A 249 0.75 -6.01 -9.81
C GLU A 249 1.89 -6.83 -9.17
N LYS A 250 2.39 -7.87 -9.86
CA LYS A 250 3.55 -8.66 -9.39
C LYS A 250 4.83 -7.84 -9.34
N VAL A 251 5.10 -7.02 -10.37
CA VAL A 251 6.29 -6.15 -10.43
C VAL A 251 6.26 -5.13 -9.29
N VAL A 252 5.13 -4.46 -9.09
CA VAL A 252 4.96 -3.47 -7.99
C VAL A 252 5.09 -4.14 -6.63
N PHE A 253 4.48 -5.32 -6.45
CA PHE A 253 4.61 -6.09 -5.21
C PHE A 253 6.08 -6.41 -4.91
N ASN A 254 6.84 -6.91 -5.88
CA ASN A 254 8.25 -7.26 -5.70
C ASN A 254 9.12 -6.04 -5.37
N LEU A 255 8.89 -4.91 -6.06
CA LEU A 255 9.58 -3.65 -5.78
C LEU A 255 9.29 -3.17 -4.34
N MET A 256 8.01 -3.17 -3.95
CA MET A 256 7.61 -2.83 -2.59
C MET A 256 8.20 -3.80 -1.56
N ALA A 257 8.28 -5.09 -1.87
CA ALA A 257 8.83 -6.09 -0.96
C ALA A 257 10.33 -5.84 -0.69
N TYR A 258 11.08 -5.39 -1.71
CA TYR A 258 12.47 -5.00 -1.58
C TYR A 258 12.65 -3.72 -0.76
N LEU A 259 11.79 -2.71 -0.98
CA LEU A 259 11.88 -1.41 -0.30
C LEU A 259 11.36 -1.45 1.15
N TYR A 260 10.18 -2.04 1.35
CA TYR A 260 9.50 -2.13 2.65
C TYR A 260 8.44 -3.24 2.64
N PHE A 261 8.80 -4.39 3.21
CA PHE A 261 7.98 -5.60 3.18
C PHE A 261 6.52 -5.42 3.66
N PRO A 262 6.21 -4.74 4.79
CA PRO A 262 4.83 -4.58 5.23
C PRO A 262 3.92 -3.87 4.24
N LEU A 263 4.44 -2.88 3.49
CA LEU A 263 3.68 -2.19 2.46
C LEU A 263 3.37 -3.10 1.26
N SER A 264 4.29 -4.01 0.91
CA SER A 264 4.03 -5.02 -0.13
C SER A 264 2.85 -5.92 0.24
N ARG A 265 2.75 -6.31 1.52
CA ARG A 265 1.67 -7.17 2.03
C ARG A 265 0.33 -6.45 2.03
N TRP A 266 0.33 -5.19 2.49
CA TRP A 266 -0.85 -4.33 2.40
C TRP A 266 -1.33 -4.17 0.95
N PHE A 267 -0.40 -3.90 0.02
CA PHE A 267 -0.72 -3.78 -1.40
C PHE A 267 -1.35 -5.06 -1.93
N LEU A 268 -0.73 -6.22 -1.72
CA LEU A 268 -1.26 -7.51 -2.17
C LEU A 268 -2.65 -7.78 -1.59
N SER A 269 -2.87 -7.52 -0.30
CA SER A 269 -4.18 -7.68 0.35
C SER A 269 -5.25 -6.79 -0.30
N ARG A 270 -4.92 -5.51 -0.57
CA ARG A 270 -5.82 -4.57 -1.24
C ARG A 270 -6.13 -5.00 -2.68
N ARG A 271 -5.14 -5.50 -3.42
CA ARG A 271 -5.33 -6.02 -4.79
C ARG A 271 -6.24 -7.25 -4.82
N ARG A 272 -6.01 -8.22 -3.94
CA ARG A 272 -6.86 -9.41 -3.79
C ARG A 272 -8.31 -9.02 -3.50
N PHE A 273 -8.50 -8.09 -2.55
CA PHE A 273 -9.82 -7.59 -2.20
C PHE A 273 -10.52 -6.93 -3.40
N TYR A 274 -9.82 -6.07 -4.14
CA TYR A 274 -10.38 -5.45 -5.36
C TYR A 274 -10.80 -6.50 -6.40
N ARG A 275 -9.95 -7.49 -6.69
CA ARG A 275 -10.25 -8.54 -7.68
C ARG A 275 -11.50 -9.33 -7.31
N ILE A 276 -11.63 -9.70 -6.03
CA ILE A 276 -12.81 -10.38 -5.51
C ILE A 276 -14.06 -9.50 -5.58
N ARG A 277 -13.96 -8.21 -5.25
CA ARG A 277 -15.08 -7.26 -5.35
C ARG A 277 -15.52 -7.04 -6.79
N LYS A 278 -14.57 -6.97 -7.72
CA LYS A 278 -14.84 -6.89 -9.17
C LYS A 278 -15.55 -8.14 -9.66
N ALA A 279 -15.10 -9.32 -9.23
CA ALA A 279 -15.76 -10.59 -9.51
C ALA A 279 -17.18 -10.66 -8.93
N GLN A 280 -17.38 -10.20 -7.69
CA GLN A 280 -18.69 -10.10 -7.06
C GLN A 280 -19.66 -9.21 -7.85
N ALA A 281 -19.17 -8.05 -8.29
CA ALA A 281 -19.95 -7.12 -9.08
C ALA A 281 -20.32 -7.68 -10.46
N TRP A 282 -19.34 -8.27 -11.13
CA TRP A 282 -19.55 -8.93 -12.42
C TRP A 282 -20.59 -10.04 -12.31
N LEU A 283 -20.50 -10.89 -11.29
CA LEU A 283 -21.47 -11.96 -11.06
C LEU A 283 -22.90 -11.43 -10.86
N HIS A 284 -23.05 -10.29 -10.17
CA HIS A 284 -24.35 -9.67 -9.97
C HIS A 284 -24.95 -9.11 -11.28
N SER A 285 -24.11 -8.68 -12.22
CA SER A 285 -24.53 -8.23 -13.56
C SER A 285 -24.67 -9.35 -14.59
N TYR A 286 -24.33 -10.58 -14.24
CA TYR A 286 -24.32 -11.72 -15.16
C TYR A 286 -25.75 -12.17 -15.51
N ASP A 287 -25.96 -12.60 -16.75
CA ASP A 287 -27.26 -12.99 -17.29
C ASP A 287 -27.68 -14.43 -16.95
N HIS A 288 -26.81 -15.17 -16.25
CA HIS A 288 -27.05 -16.54 -15.80
C HIS A 288 -27.31 -17.53 -16.96
N ASP A 289 -26.81 -17.23 -18.17
CA ASP A 289 -27.08 -17.97 -19.41
C ASP A 289 -26.76 -19.48 -19.38
N PHE A 290 -25.91 -19.91 -18.44
CA PHE A 290 -25.49 -21.28 -18.28
C PHE A 290 -26.56 -22.17 -17.63
N PHE A 291 -27.60 -21.62 -17.01
CA PHE A 291 -28.70 -22.44 -16.51
C PHE A 291 -29.62 -22.91 -17.65
N LYS A 292 -30.04 -24.18 -17.59
CA LYS A 292 -30.99 -24.76 -18.56
C LYS A 292 -32.41 -24.20 -18.39
N SER A 293 -32.84 -23.96 -17.15
CA SER A 293 -34.16 -23.39 -16.85
C SER A 293 -34.23 -21.92 -17.30
N SER A 294 -35.25 -21.57 -18.10
CA SER A 294 -35.56 -20.18 -18.44
C SER A 294 -35.99 -19.38 -17.21
N THR A 295 -36.70 -20.02 -16.26
CA THR A 295 -37.13 -19.41 -15.00
C THR A 295 -35.92 -18.96 -14.17
N GLN A 296 -34.90 -19.82 -14.02
CA GLN A 296 -33.68 -19.47 -13.27
C GLN A 296 -32.90 -18.34 -13.91
N ARG A 297 -32.81 -18.32 -15.25
CA ARG A 297 -32.19 -17.22 -16.02
C ARG A 297 -32.91 -15.90 -15.77
N ASN A 298 -34.23 -15.87 -15.86
CA ASN A 298 -35.01 -14.65 -15.73
C ASN A 298 -35.06 -14.10 -14.29
N MET A 299 -34.89 -14.95 -13.27
CA MET A 299 -34.93 -14.52 -11.88
C MET A 299 -33.67 -13.77 -11.43
N CYS A 300 -32.55 -13.91 -12.14
CA CYS A 300 -31.25 -13.29 -11.84
C CYS A 300 -30.86 -13.28 -10.36
N ASN A 301 -31.20 -14.36 -9.64
CA ASN A 301 -31.00 -14.49 -8.20
C ASN A 301 -30.47 -15.85 -7.79
N SER A 302 -30.17 -16.71 -8.76
CA SER A 302 -29.76 -18.09 -8.52
C SER A 302 -28.30 -18.24 -8.10
N LEU A 303 -27.52 -17.15 -8.04
CA LEU A 303 -26.13 -17.18 -7.57
C LEU A 303 -25.93 -16.20 -6.42
N ARG A 304 -25.14 -16.62 -5.44
CA ARG A 304 -24.67 -15.81 -4.32
C ARG A 304 -23.14 -15.96 -4.22
N PHE A 305 -22.43 -14.85 -4.31
CA PHE A 305 -20.97 -14.82 -4.18
C PHE A 305 -20.55 -14.55 -2.74
N GLY A 306 -19.69 -15.38 -2.17
CA GLY A 306 -19.13 -15.18 -0.84
C GLY A 306 -17.60 -15.23 -0.86
N TYR A 307 -16.96 -14.55 0.08
CA TYR A 307 -15.51 -14.59 0.23
C TYR A 307 -15.08 -14.42 1.69
N SER A 308 -13.90 -14.96 2.01
CA SER A 308 -13.30 -14.87 3.34
C SER A 308 -12.83 -13.45 3.65
N ARG A 309 -12.73 -13.11 4.93
CA ARG A 309 -12.29 -11.77 5.37
C ARG A 309 -10.93 -11.36 4.80
N CYS A 310 -10.00 -12.32 4.67
CA CYS A 310 -8.66 -12.06 4.11
C CYS A 310 -8.60 -12.17 2.58
N SER A 311 -9.72 -12.36 1.90
CA SER A 311 -9.76 -12.59 0.45
C SER A 311 -8.91 -13.80 0.00
N THR A 312 -8.72 -14.80 0.85
CA THR A 312 -7.92 -16.01 0.54
C THR A 312 -8.78 -17.17 0.03
N LEU A 313 -10.08 -17.10 0.28
CA LEU A 313 -11.07 -18.09 -0.15
C LEU A 313 -12.27 -17.34 -0.71
N ALA A 314 -12.83 -17.85 -1.81
CA ALA A 314 -14.08 -17.36 -2.38
C ALA A 314 -14.94 -18.55 -2.81
N TRP A 315 -16.25 -18.33 -2.87
CA TRP A 315 -17.20 -19.36 -3.27
C TRP A 315 -18.44 -18.76 -3.93
N ILE A 316 -19.15 -19.63 -4.66
CA ILE A 316 -20.42 -19.33 -5.30
C ILE A 316 -21.44 -20.33 -4.81
N ASP A 317 -22.49 -19.83 -4.16
CA ASP A 317 -23.66 -20.60 -3.76
C ASP A 317 -24.69 -20.58 -4.89
N ILE A 318 -25.10 -21.77 -5.34
CA ILE A 318 -26.15 -21.98 -6.35
C ILE A 318 -27.49 -22.18 -5.64
N LEU A 319 -28.48 -21.37 -6.01
CA LEU A 319 -29.83 -21.38 -5.46
C LEU A 319 -30.87 -21.80 -6.51
N VAL A 320 -31.81 -22.65 -6.09
CA VAL A 320 -32.95 -23.10 -6.90
C VAL A 320 -34.25 -22.69 -6.23
N PHE A 321 -34.96 -21.74 -6.84
CA PHE A 321 -36.26 -21.26 -6.36
C PHE A 321 -37.44 -22.01 -6.98
N ASP A 322 -37.22 -22.68 -8.11
CA ASP A 322 -38.25 -23.38 -8.87
C ASP A 322 -38.49 -24.77 -8.27
N LYS A 323 -39.60 -24.90 -7.55
CA LYS A 323 -40.01 -26.16 -6.90
C LYS A 323 -40.28 -27.28 -7.90
N VAL A 324 -40.84 -26.95 -9.06
CA VAL A 324 -41.15 -27.95 -10.10
C VAL A 324 -39.86 -28.54 -10.64
N VAL A 325 -38.84 -27.69 -10.86
CA VAL A 325 -37.52 -28.12 -11.29
C VAL A 325 -36.80 -28.93 -10.20
N SER A 326 -36.91 -28.54 -8.93
CA SER A 326 -36.28 -29.31 -7.85
C SER A 326 -36.93 -30.68 -7.65
N GLU A 327 -38.26 -30.76 -7.69
CA GLU A 327 -39.01 -32.02 -7.49
C GLU A 327 -38.84 -32.96 -8.68
N SER A 328 -39.00 -32.46 -9.91
CA SER A 328 -38.86 -33.27 -11.14
C SER A 328 -37.46 -33.88 -11.31
N ARG A 329 -36.44 -33.28 -10.70
CA ARG A 329 -35.04 -33.73 -10.78
C ARG A 329 -34.54 -34.38 -9.49
N GLY A 330 -35.40 -34.56 -8.49
CA GLY A 330 -35.04 -35.16 -7.20
C GLY A 330 -33.93 -34.40 -6.46
N LEU A 331 -33.88 -33.07 -6.57
CA LEU A 331 -32.83 -32.26 -5.97
C LEU A 331 -33.11 -32.05 -4.48
N ASN A 332 -32.16 -32.44 -3.63
CA ASN A 332 -32.19 -32.12 -2.21
C ASN A 332 -31.75 -30.67 -2.02
N LEU A 333 -32.69 -29.81 -1.64
CA LEU A 333 -32.43 -28.40 -1.33
C LEU A 333 -32.15 -28.23 0.17
N GLY A 334 -31.30 -27.27 0.46
CA GLY A 334 -30.77 -27.00 1.77
C GLY A 334 -29.46 -27.73 2.05
N PRO A 335 -28.72 -27.28 3.06
CA PRO A 335 -27.51 -27.95 3.51
C PRO A 335 -27.85 -29.32 4.09
N CYS A 336 -27.52 -30.35 3.34
CA CYS A 336 -27.62 -31.75 3.76
C CYS A 336 -26.24 -32.30 4.13
N LEU A 337 -26.21 -33.29 5.02
CA LEU A 337 -24.99 -34.02 5.32
C LEU A 337 -24.67 -35.02 4.18
N PRO A 338 -23.39 -35.24 3.88
CA PRO A 338 -22.23 -34.51 4.37
C PRO A 338 -22.06 -33.14 3.66
N PHE A 339 -21.74 -32.08 4.41
CA PHE A 339 -21.31 -30.81 3.81
C PHE A 339 -19.88 -30.48 4.21
N VAL A 340 -19.12 -29.91 3.27
CA VAL A 340 -17.70 -29.60 3.42
C VAL A 340 -17.53 -28.13 3.83
N LEU A 341 -16.87 -27.92 4.98
CA LEU A 341 -16.46 -26.61 5.45
C LEU A 341 -14.96 -26.43 5.17
N VAL A 342 -14.61 -25.40 4.40
CA VAL A 342 -13.23 -25.15 4.00
C VAL A 342 -12.64 -24.06 4.89
N CYS A 343 -11.51 -24.33 5.52
CA CYS A 343 -10.74 -23.33 6.25
C CYS A 343 -10.24 -22.26 5.27
N SER A 344 -10.47 -21.00 5.62
CA SER A 344 -9.87 -19.87 4.93
C SER A 344 -8.57 -19.48 5.59
N GLY A 345 -7.73 -18.73 4.88
CA GLY A 345 -6.45 -18.25 5.38
C GLY A 345 -5.27 -18.78 4.58
N SER A 346 -4.10 -18.21 4.85
CA SER A 346 -2.84 -18.59 4.19
C SER A 346 -1.83 -19.19 5.17
N GLY A 347 -2.20 -19.35 6.44
CA GLY A 347 -1.28 -19.71 7.52
C GLY A 347 -0.25 -18.63 7.83
N SER A 348 -0.41 -17.42 7.27
CA SER A 348 0.48 -16.29 7.56
C SER A 348 0.04 -15.56 8.83
N TYR A 349 0.97 -14.83 9.45
CA TYR A 349 0.67 -14.01 10.62
C TYR A 349 -0.49 -13.03 10.40
N GLU A 350 -0.60 -12.46 9.19
CA GLU A 350 -1.67 -11.52 8.82
C GLU A 350 -3.01 -12.20 8.56
N CYS A 351 -2.98 -13.45 8.12
CA CYS A 351 -4.19 -14.23 7.87
C CYS A 351 -3.98 -15.72 8.21
N PRO A 352 -4.09 -16.07 9.50
CA PRO A 352 -4.02 -17.45 9.97
C PRO A 352 -5.20 -18.25 9.45
N PHE A 353 -5.09 -19.59 9.55
CA PHE A 353 -6.18 -20.46 9.17
C PHE A 353 -7.37 -20.28 10.11
N HIS A 354 -8.57 -20.19 9.54
CA HIS A 354 -9.80 -20.07 10.31
C HIS A 354 -11.02 -20.47 9.47
N LEU A 355 -12.03 -21.00 10.16
CA LEU A 355 -13.38 -21.10 9.63
C LEU A 355 -14.12 -19.78 9.84
N GLU A 356 -14.82 -19.35 8.80
CA GLU A 356 -15.58 -18.10 8.81
C GLU A 356 -16.83 -18.26 9.68
N VAL A 357 -16.77 -17.77 10.92
CA VAL A 357 -17.87 -17.91 11.90
C VAL A 357 -19.15 -17.20 11.44
N GLU A 358 -19.00 -16.14 10.64
CA GLU A 358 -20.13 -15.39 10.10
C GLU A 358 -20.82 -16.10 8.92
N ASP A 359 -20.17 -17.09 8.30
CA ASP A 359 -20.73 -17.79 7.14
C ASP A 359 -22.00 -18.56 7.50
N THR A 360 -23.06 -18.32 6.73
CA THR A 360 -24.38 -18.94 6.92
C THR A 360 -24.32 -20.46 6.93
N MET A 361 -23.45 -21.09 6.12
CA MET A 361 -23.29 -22.55 6.13
C MET A 361 -22.62 -23.04 7.42
N VAL A 362 -21.56 -22.36 7.87
CA VAL A 362 -20.88 -22.64 9.15
C VAL A 362 -21.84 -22.44 10.32
N ARG A 363 -22.68 -21.41 10.30
CA ARG A 363 -23.69 -21.18 11.35
C ARG A 363 -24.78 -22.24 11.35
N LYS A 364 -25.22 -22.68 10.17
CA LYS A 364 -26.22 -23.75 10.03
C LYS A 364 -25.70 -25.08 10.56
N ALA A 365 -24.41 -25.35 10.43
CA ALA A 365 -23.79 -26.53 11.04
C ALA A 365 -24.07 -26.62 12.55
N GLY A 366 -24.18 -25.48 13.24
CA GLY A 366 -24.55 -25.46 14.67
C GLY A 366 -25.97 -25.93 14.97
N GLU A 367 -26.89 -25.83 14.01
CA GLU A 367 -28.24 -26.42 14.15
C GLU A 367 -28.20 -27.94 14.05
N ILE A 368 -27.18 -28.51 13.40
CA ILE A 368 -26.99 -29.95 13.19
C ILE A 368 -26.15 -30.56 14.33
N PHE A 369 -25.03 -29.93 14.67
CA PHE A 369 -24.10 -30.39 15.71
C PHE A 369 -24.47 -29.92 17.13
N GLY A 370 -25.45 -29.03 17.24
CA GLY A 370 -25.98 -28.56 18.53
C GLY A 370 -25.15 -27.45 19.18
N ARG A 371 -25.43 -27.21 20.47
CA ARG A 371 -24.95 -26.03 21.23
C ARG A 371 -23.43 -25.98 21.41
N THR A 372 -22.73 -27.12 21.28
CA THR A 372 -21.27 -27.21 21.43
C THR A 372 -20.51 -26.71 20.19
N TRP A 373 -21.20 -26.53 19.06
CA TRP A 373 -20.56 -26.10 17.81
C TRP A 373 -19.89 -24.74 17.89
N GLY A 374 -20.54 -23.75 18.51
CA GLY A 374 -19.97 -22.40 18.68
C GLY A 374 -18.66 -22.40 19.47
N PRO A 375 -18.64 -22.94 20.70
CA PRO A 375 -17.41 -23.10 21.48
C PRO A 375 -16.32 -23.91 20.76
N PHE A 376 -16.72 -24.99 20.08
CA PHE A 376 -15.80 -25.79 19.27
C PHE A 376 -15.14 -24.96 18.16
N LEU A 377 -15.90 -24.17 17.40
CA LEU A 377 -15.37 -23.31 16.34
C LEU A 377 -14.40 -22.25 16.86
N VAL A 378 -14.71 -21.65 18.00
CA VAL A 378 -13.82 -20.65 18.63
C VAL A 378 -12.50 -21.31 19.03
N ASN A 379 -12.54 -22.46 19.70
CA ASN A 379 -11.35 -23.20 20.09
C ASN A 379 -10.56 -23.69 18.87
N LEU A 380 -11.23 -24.23 17.85
CA LEU A 380 -10.59 -24.66 16.61
C LEU A 380 -9.87 -23.48 15.93
N ASN A 381 -10.52 -22.33 15.82
CA ASN A 381 -9.91 -21.13 15.26
C ASN A 381 -8.76 -20.59 16.13
N GLN A 382 -8.72 -20.86 17.43
CA GLN A 382 -7.56 -20.56 18.27
C GLN A 382 -6.39 -21.51 18.00
N TYR A 383 -6.65 -22.81 17.81
CA TYR A 383 -5.60 -23.79 17.49
C TYR A 383 -5.04 -23.63 16.07
N LEU A 384 -5.82 -23.09 15.14
CA LEU A 384 -5.41 -22.84 13.76
C LEU A 384 -4.65 -21.50 13.56
N ARG A 385 -4.60 -20.65 14.60
CA ARG A 385 -3.83 -19.41 14.65
C ARG A 385 -2.46 -19.64 15.23
#